data_AF-A0A1W9S2N4-F1
#
_entry.id   AF-A0A1W9S2N4-F1
#
_cell.length_a   1.000
_cell.length_b   1.000
_cell.length_c   1.000
_cell.angle_alpha   90.00
_cell.angle_beta   90.00
_cell.angle_gamma   90.00
#
_symmetry.space_group_name_H-M   'P 1'
#
loop_
_entity.id
_entity.type
_entity.pdbx_description
1 polymer ?
#
loop_
_entity_poly.entity_id
_entity_poly.type
_entity_poly.pdbx_seq_one_letter_code
_entity_poly.pdbx_strand_id
1 'polypeptide(L)'
;MVRLLSIRLMFVLALLVFMSAGGWAQWPEDPALNMIISDQVGAQVISKVAATSDGGCYVSWYSNASGNYDLYLQRLNGDGEIQWVDNGLLISNHPQETWLTDYDMTVDGEDHAIIVFNDIRNGGDWDIYAYRISPDGDFVWGADGLTISDNDGFEPDPRVTITSNGNVVIAWKEDDMVHLRKLTLAGDDFWDPSTITLTSTYGLSAPQVVPAENDGIVLQLMVASGPNWWDPQHIYAHKFDSDGVEQWGTNGVAVMTTGGIAAYMKPDIVTDENGGAYSFWYDTRNLEHHVYVQHILTDGSMDWTTNGVRVSLASAQLQMDPSLVFEPETGDILVFYKATDLGQTIFGVYGQKLNTNGERQWGDGGVVLALMNSQDHWDIYGSKQDDGAIVTYFEYLPGSAVNSLVKAIGINDDGVIIWDPSPVEMSTVISEKMHMAIAVNINNQVIATWTDSRIDDSGDVYLQNINPDGTLGPLFSPGCDYVPGDANGDGNVMGNDVTYSVRYFKGLGNPPPDSCPYNGGWLYSAGDANGNCSYAGSDVTFLVGFFKGINQTILWCPDTPPAGLVVLGENKDGMPAVLPGK
;
A
#
# COMPACT_ATOMS: atom_id res chain seq x y z
N MET A 1 75.32 -12.70 -39.50
CA MET A 1 75.24 -11.30 -39.03
C MET A 1 73.81 -11.11 -38.49
N VAL A 2 73.66 -11.17 -37.15
CA VAL A 2 72.58 -10.66 -36.25
C VAL A 2 71.10 -10.96 -36.61
N ARG A 3 70.42 -11.94 -35.97
CA ARG A 3 69.58 -11.92 -34.70
C ARG A 3 68.30 -11.05 -34.75
N LEU A 4 67.10 -11.66 -34.78
CA LEU A 4 66.12 -11.97 -33.69
C LEU A 4 65.26 -10.78 -33.19
N LEU A 5 63.92 -11.00 -33.17
CA LEU A 5 62.82 -10.37 -32.38
C LEU A 5 62.56 -8.86 -32.63
N SER A 6 61.33 -8.32 -32.71
CA SER A 6 60.11 -8.59 -31.93
C SER A 6 58.88 -7.99 -32.64
N ILE A 7 57.74 -8.65 -32.49
CA ILE A 7 56.39 -8.23 -32.88
C ILE A 7 55.91 -7.07 -32.00
N ARG A 8 55.43 -5.96 -32.57
CA ARG A 8 54.37 -5.11 -31.99
C ARG A 8 53.55 -4.45 -33.10
N LEU A 9 52.45 -5.11 -33.42
CA LEU A 9 51.36 -4.64 -34.27
C LEU A 9 50.53 -3.66 -33.42
N MET A 10 50.53 -2.36 -33.76
CA MET A 10 49.58 -1.39 -33.22
C MET A 10 48.21 -1.68 -33.84
N PHE A 11 47.47 -2.63 -33.25
CA PHE A 11 46.02 -2.68 -33.39
C PHE A 11 45.44 -1.72 -32.36
N VAL A 12 44.92 -0.58 -32.84
CA VAL A 12 43.94 0.21 -32.10
C VAL A 12 42.67 -0.62 -32.09
N LEU A 13 42.55 -1.51 -31.10
CA LEU A 13 41.31 -2.19 -30.79
C LEU A 13 40.50 -1.21 -29.93
N ALA A 14 39.48 -0.59 -30.53
CA ALA A 14 38.41 0.06 -29.79
C ALA A 14 37.66 -1.03 -29.01
N LEU A 15 38.11 -1.28 -27.79
CA LEU A 15 37.37 -2.05 -26.80
C LEU A 15 36.49 -1.05 -26.06
N LEU A 16 35.35 -0.71 -26.70
CA LEU A 16 34.17 -0.27 -25.99
C LEU A 16 33.76 -1.44 -25.09
N VAL A 17 34.30 -1.45 -23.88
CA VAL A 17 33.68 -2.20 -22.79
C VAL A 17 32.38 -1.45 -22.51
N PHE A 18 31.30 -1.86 -23.16
CA PHE A 18 29.98 -1.76 -22.55
C PHE A 18 30.06 -2.63 -21.29
N MET A 19 30.48 -2.03 -20.18
CA MET A 19 29.94 -2.50 -18.91
C MET A 19 28.49 -2.08 -18.98
N SER A 20 27.62 -3.05 -19.19
CA SER A 20 26.22 -2.96 -18.87
C SER A 20 26.12 -2.51 -17.42
N ALA A 21 26.00 -1.21 -17.19
CA ALA A 21 25.33 -0.71 -16.01
C ALA A 21 23.86 -1.04 -16.22
N GLY A 22 23.48 -2.30 -15.97
CA GLY A 22 22.15 -2.60 -15.48
C GLY A 22 22.10 -1.97 -14.09
N GLY A 23 21.78 -0.67 -14.05
CA GLY A 23 21.38 0.05 -12.86
C GLY A 23 19.87 -0.14 -12.77
N TRP A 24 19.47 -0.78 -11.69
CA TRP A 24 18.18 -1.40 -11.45
C TRP A 24 17.13 -0.32 -11.20
N ALA A 25 15.85 -0.62 -11.43
CA ALA A 25 14.79 0.32 -11.12
C ALA A 25 14.85 0.66 -9.62
N GLN A 26 15.12 1.93 -9.31
CA GLN A 26 15.05 2.48 -7.98
C GLN A 26 13.90 3.47 -7.96
N TRP A 27 13.24 3.60 -6.81
CA TRP A 27 12.27 4.65 -6.57
C TRP A 27 12.81 6.02 -7.03
N PRO A 28 12.15 6.72 -7.97
CA PRO A 28 12.67 7.98 -8.48
C PRO A 28 12.40 9.13 -7.50
N GLU A 29 13.41 9.96 -7.29
CA GLU A 29 13.31 11.18 -6.48
C GLU A 29 12.71 12.38 -7.26
N ASP A 30 12.84 12.37 -8.59
CA ASP A 30 12.33 13.44 -9.46
C ASP A 30 10.87 13.16 -9.84
N PRO A 31 9.90 13.99 -9.42
CA PRO A 31 8.49 13.78 -9.75
C PRO A 31 8.16 14.02 -11.23
N ALA A 32 9.11 14.44 -12.06
CA ALA A 32 8.97 14.43 -13.52
C ALA A 32 9.29 13.05 -14.15
N LEU A 33 9.83 12.11 -13.37
CA LEU A 33 10.35 10.82 -13.84
C LEU A 33 9.75 9.64 -13.06
N ASN A 34 8.42 9.53 -13.02
CA ASN A 34 7.74 8.39 -12.40
C ASN A 34 8.08 7.06 -13.09
N MET A 35 8.00 5.96 -12.35
CA MET A 35 8.28 4.63 -12.88
C MET A 35 7.18 4.17 -13.84
N ILE A 36 7.58 3.57 -14.95
CA ILE A 36 6.68 2.89 -15.89
C ILE A 36 6.58 1.44 -15.45
N ILE A 37 5.35 0.97 -15.23
CA ILE A 37 5.06 -0.45 -14.99
C ILE A 37 4.70 -1.15 -16.30
N SER A 38 3.92 -0.46 -17.15
CA SER A 38 3.62 -0.93 -18.49
C SER A 38 3.38 0.22 -19.45
N ASP A 39 4.00 0.11 -20.63
CA ASP A 39 3.90 1.00 -21.78
C ASP A 39 3.65 0.21 -23.09
N GLN A 40 3.01 -0.97 -22.96
CA GLN A 40 2.62 -1.74 -24.15
C GLN A 40 1.63 -0.93 -24.99
N VAL A 41 1.66 -1.15 -26.31
CA VAL A 41 0.72 -0.49 -27.24
C VAL A 41 -0.74 -0.72 -26.82
N GLY A 42 -1.55 0.34 -26.83
CA GLY A 42 -2.97 0.26 -26.45
C GLY A 42 -3.17 0.34 -24.94
N ALA A 43 -4.44 0.42 -24.52
CA ALA A 43 -4.81 0.81 -23.17
C ALA A 43 -4.24 -0.12 -22.08
N GLN A 44 -3.55 0.45 -21.10
CA GLN A 44 -3.16 -0.18 -19.83
C GLN A 44 -3.94 0.49 -18.68
N VAL A 45 -4.97 -0.19 -18.16
CA VAL A 45 -6.02 0.45 -17.34
C VAL A 45 -6.37 -0.31 -16.07
N ILE A 46 -7.01 0.40 -15.13
CA ILE A 46 -7.53 -0.11 -13.85
C ILE A 46 -6.41 -0.82 -13.07
N SER A 47 -5.36 -0.08 -12.70
CA SER A 47 -4.30 -0.68 -11.92
C SER A 47 -4.71 -0.88 -10.46
N LYS A 48 -4.16 -1.91 -9.82
CA LYS A 48 -4.24 -2.15 -8.38
C LYS A 48 -2.82 -2.30 -7.84
N VAL A 49 -2.63 -1.95 -6.58
CA VAL A 49 -1.35 -2.12 -5.89
C VAL A 49 -1.59 -2.73 -4.51
N ALA A 50 -0.74 -3.67 -4.11
CA ALA A 50 -0.77 -4.26 -2.79
C ALA A 50 0.66 -4.44 -2.28
N ALA A 51 0.93 -3.97 -1.06
CA ALA A 51 2.27 -4.03 -0.49
C ALA A 51 2.64 -5.45 -0.04
N THR A 52 3.94 -5.75 -0.08
CA THR A 52 4.50 -7.03 0.36
C THR A 52 5.31 -6.86 1.65
N SER A 53 5.52 -7.96 2.37
CA SER A 53 6.17 -7.95 3.69
C SER A 53 7.65 -7.54 3.64
N ASP A 54 8.29 -7.65 2.47
CA ASP A 54 9.65 -7.19 2.19
C ASP A 54 9.75 -5.68 1.91
N GLY A 55 8.66 -4.93 2.06
CA GLY A 55 8.58 -3.51 1.77
C GLY A 55 8.31 -3.18 0.29
N GLY A 56 8.21 -4.20 -0.56
CA GLY A 56 7.87 -4.06 -1.98
C GLY A 56 6.37 -3.95 -2.24
N CYS A 57 5.98 -4.27 -3.47
CA CYS A 57 4.57 -4.36 -3.85
C CYS A 57 4.34 -5.24 -5.09
N TYR A 58 3.08 -5.63 -5.27
CA TYR A 58 2.55 -6.08 -6.55
C TYR A 58 1.75 -4.96 -7.21
N VAL A 59 1.80 -4.90 -8.54
CA VAL A 59 0.93 -4.04 -9.37
C VAL A 59 0.25 -4.88 -10.43
N SER A 60 -1.08 -4.92 -10.46
CA SER A 60 -1.87 -5.56 -11.52
C SER A 60 -2.55 -4.53 -12.40
N TRP A 61 -2.86 -4.89 -13.66
CA TRP A 61 -3.61 -4.04 -14.60
C TRP A 61 -4.19 -4.85 -15.75
N TYR A 62 -5.20 -4.29 -16.43
CA TYR A 62 -5.66 -4.80 -17.72
C TYR A 62 -4.90 -4.16 -18.88
N SER A 63 -4.47 -4.97 -19.84
CA SER A 63 -3.78 -4.56 -21.06
C SER A 63 -4.65 -4.86 -22.27
N ASN A 64 -4.86 -3.88 -23.15
CA ASN A 64 -5.54 -4.09 -24.44
C ASN A 64 -4.58 -4.38 -25.60
N ALA A 65 -3.30 -4.65 -25.33
CA ALA A 65 -2.27 -4.73 -26.36
C ALA A 65 -2.48 -5.85 -27.40
N SER A 66 -3.18 -6.91 -27.01
CA SER A 66 -3.55 -8.03 -27.90
C SER A 66 -4.87 -7.80 -28.65
N GLY A 67 -5.60 -6.72 -28.34
CA GLY A 67 -6.99 -6.50 -28.75
C GLY A 67 -8.03 -7.17 -27.85
N ASN A 68 -7.59 -7.85 -26.79
CA ASN A 68 -8.38 -8.32 -25.65
C ASN A 68 -7.91 -7.58 -24.39
N TYR A 69 -8.73 -7.45 -23.35
CA TYR A 69 -8.26 -6.97 -22.05
C TYR A 69 -7.65 -8.12 -21.25
N ASP A 70 -6.37 -8.35 -21.47
CA ASP A 70 -5.56 -9.36 -20.78
C ASP A 70 -5.13 -8.83 -19.40
N LEU A 71 -5.18 -9.65 -18.35
CA LEU A 71 -4.77 -9.27 -17.01
C LEU A 71 -3.26 -9.55 -16.81
N TYR A 72 -2.53 -8.56 -16.33
CA TYR A 72 -1.09 -8.64 -16.04
C TYR A 72 -0.80 -8.31 -14.57
N LEU A 73 0.36 -8.77 -14.10
CA LEU A 73 0.90 -8.52 -12.76
C LEU A 73 2.41 -8.25 -12.83
N GLN A 74 2.90 -7.32 -12.04
CA GLN A 74 4.32 -7.06 -11.82
C GLN A 74 4.63 -7.11 -10.33
N ARG A 75 5.83 -7.57 -9.96
CA ARG A 75 6.36 -7.51 -8.59
C ARG A 75 7.54 -6.56 -8.52
N LEU A 76 7.55 -5.71 -7.50
CA LEU A 76 8.67 -4.85 -7.14
C LEU A 76 9.14 -5.23 -5.74
N ASN A 77 10.45 -5.27 -5.49
CA ASN A 77 10.99 -5.40 -4.14
C ASN A 77 10.97 -4.05 -3.38
N GLY A 78 11.39 -4.04 -2.12
CA GLY A 78 11.40 -2.81 -1.29
C GLY A 78 12.23 -1.66 -1.84
N ASP A 79 13.25 -1.94 -2.67
CA ASP A 79 14.08 -0.93 -3.32
C ASP A 79 13.43 -0.35 -4.59
N GLY A 80 12.28 -0.87 -5.00
CA GLY A 80 11.58 -0.49 -6.23
C GLY A 80 12.08 -1.24 -7.46
N GLU A 81 12.84 -2.32 -7.30
CA GLU A 81 13.38 -3.08 -8.43
C GLU A 81 12.31 -4.03 -8.99
N ILE A 82 12.08 -3.97 -10.30
CA ILE A 82 11.22 -4.91 -11.03
C ILE A 82 11.79 -6.33 -10.93
N GLN A 83 10.97 -7.29 -10.50
CA GLN A 83 11.38 -8.67 -10.22
C GLN A 83 11.11 -9.64 -11.36
N TRP A 84 10.12 -9.36 -12.21
CA TRP A 84 9.78 -10.22 -13.34
C TRP A 84 10.15 -9.56 -14.68
N VAL A 85 9.71 -10.17 -15.78
CA VAL A 85 9.94 -9.63 -17.11
C VAL A 85 9.34 -8.23 -17.24
N ASP A 86 9.98 -7.40 -18.05
CA ASP A 86 9.47 -6.09 -18.44
C ASP A 86 8.03 -6.20 -18.96
N ASN A 87 7.19 -5.21 -18.64
CA ASN A 87 5.76 -5.21 -18.94
C ASN A 87 4.95 -6.38 -18.33
N GLY A 88 5.47 -7.03 -17.27
CA GLY A 88 4.71 -7.89 -16.37
C GLY A 88 4.57 -9.35 -16.79
N LEU A 89 4.16 -10.16 -15.81
CA LEU A 89 3.69 -11.52 -15.98
C LEU A 89 2.23 -11.50 -16.46
N LEU A 90 1.95 -12.17 -17.58
CA LEU A 90 0.58 -12.39 -18.05
C LEU A 90 -0.14 -13.35 -17.10
N ILE A 91 -1.21 -12.88 -16.43
CA ILE A 91 -2.04 -13.67 -15.52
C ILE A 91 -3.17 -14.37 -16.27
N SER A 92 -3.90 -13.64 -17.12
CA SER A 92 -5.00 -14.22 -17.89
C SER A 92 -5.13 -13.51 -19.24
N ASN A 93 -5.22 -14.28 -20.31
CA ASN A 93 -5.61 -13.79 -21.65
C ASN A 93 -6.89 -14.47 -22.14
N HIS A 94 -7.69 -14.96 -21.19
CA HIS A 94 -9.00 -15.52 -21.51
C HIS A 94 -9.92 -14.43 -22.09
N PRO A 95 -10.94 -14.80 -22.88
CA PRO A 95 -11.87 -13.85 -23.48
C PRO A 95 -12.45 -12.90 -22.42
N GLN A 96 -12.30 -11.60 -22.66
CA GLN A 96 -12.89 -10.53 -21.85
C GLN A 96 -13.97 -9.80 -22.66
N GLU A 97 -14.92 -9.17 -21.96
CA GLU A 97 -15.87 -8.27 -22.59
C GLU A 97 -15.21 -7.06 -23.24
N THR A 98 -15.98 -6.39 -24.09
CA THR A 98 -15.56 -5.14 -24.74
C THR A 98 -15.42 -3.94 -23.81
N TRP A 99 -15.75 -4.11 -22.52
CA TRP A 99 -15.66 -3.14 -21.44
C TRP A 99 -15.36 -3.88 -20.12
N LEU A 100 -14.89 -3.14 -19.11
CA LEU A 100 -14.41 -3.69 -17.84
C LEU A 100 -15.28 -3.23 -16.67
N THR A 101 -15.34 -4.03 -15.60
CA THR A 101 -15.73 -3.56 -14.26
C THR A 101 -14.50 -3.48 -13.36
N ASP A 102 -14.71 -3.08 -12.11
CA ASP A 102 -13.66 -3.14 -11.12
C ASP A 102 -13.32 -4.60 -10.76
N TYR A 103 -12.14 -4.80 -10.20
CA TYR A 103 -11.64 -6.06 -9.66
C TYR A 103 -10.82 -5.79 -8.40
N ASP A 104 -10.38 -6.83 -7.71
CA ASP A 104 -9.71 -6.67 -6.42
C ASP A 104 -8.45 -7.53 -6.30
N MET A 105 -7.51 -7.05 -5.48
CA MET A 105 -6.22 -7.69 -5.25
C MET A 105 -5.76 -7.49 -3.80
N THR A 106 -5.18 -8.53 -3.24
CA THR A 106 -4.55 -8.50 -1.92
C THR A 106 -3.29 -9.37 -1.90
N VAL A 107 -2.58 -9.39 -0.78
CA VAL A 107 -1.38 -10.21 -0.56
C VAL A 107 -1.62 -11.06 0.69
N ASP A 108 -1.32 -12.35 0.59
CA ASP A 108 -1.42 -13.25 1.73
C ASP A 108 -0.17 -13.25 2.62
N GLY A 109 -0.22 -13.97 3.74
CA GLY A 109 0.90 -14.05 4.70
C GLY A 109 2.15 -14.76 4.18
N GLU A 110 2.12 -15.32 2.97
CA GLU A 110 3.28 -15.92 2.28
C GLU A 110 3.76 -15.03 1.11
N ASP A 111 3.37 -13.75 1.08
CA ASP A 111 3.64 -12.78 0.01
C ASP A 111 3.15 -13.21 -1.38
N HIS A 112 2.13 -14.08 -1.47
CA HIS A 112 1.49 -14.37 -2.75
C HIS A 112 0.45 -13.31 -3.09
N ALA A 113 0.42 -12.85 -4.33
CA ALA A 113 -0.66 -12.01 -4.83
C ALA A 113 -1.93 -12.85 -5.02
N ILE A 114 -3.05 -12.42 -4.44
CA ILE A 114 -4.38 -12.95 -4.68
C ILE A 114 -5.14 -11.93 -5.52
N ILE A 115 -5.57 -12.32 -6.72
CA ILE A 115 -6.31 -11.44 -7.64
C ILE A 115 -7.64 -12.10 -7.95
N VAL A 116 -8.74 -11.34 -7.83
CA VAL A 116 -10.09 -11.81 -8.15
C VAL A 116 -10.72 -10.86 -9.14
N PHE A 117 -11.22 -11.41 -10.25
CA PHE A 117 -11.78 -10.64 -11.35
C PHE A 117 -12.85 -11.48 -12.07
N ASN A 118 -13.52 -10.87 -13.04
CA ASN A 118 -14.45 -11.57 -13.93
C ASN A 118 -13.91 -11.65 -15.35
N ASP A 119 -14.29 -12.68 -16.09
CA ASP A 119 -14.14 -12.73 -17.54
C ASP A 119 -15.25 -13.58 -18.17
N ILE A 120 -15.23 -13.70 -19.50
CA ILE A 120 -16.30 -14.35 -20.28
C ILE A 120 -15.89 -15.67 -20.93
N ARG A 121 -14.89 -16.35 -20.35
CA ARG A 121 -14.28 -17.54 -20.96
C ARG A 121 -15.23 -18.72 -21.11
N ASN A 122 -16.28 -18.82 -20.28
CA ASN A 122 -17.14 -20.00 -20.21
C ASN A 122 -18.61 -19.81 -20.63
N GLY A 123 -18.89 -18.90 -21.56
CA GLY A 123 -20.26 -18.78 -22.09
C GLY A 123 -20.58 -17.45 -22.73
N GLY A 124 -19.71 -16.45 -22.56
CA GLY A 124 -19.93 -15.07 -23.02
C GLY A 124 -20.57 -14.18 -21.94
N ASP A 125 -20.85 -14.75 -20.78
CA ASP A 125 -21.35 -14.15 -19.54
C ASP A 125 -20.22 -14.01 -18.51
N TRP A 126 -20.46 -13.19 -17.48
CA TRP A 126 -19.41 -12.74 -16.56
C TRP A 126 -19.31 -13.71 -15.40
N ASP A 127 -18.22 -14.45 -15.34
CA ASP A 127 -17.94 -15.42 -14.28
C ASP A 127 -16.76 -14.96 -13.41
N ILE A 128 -16.81 -15.22 -12.09
CA ILE A 128 -15.71 -14.90 -11.18
C ILE A 128 -14.59 -15.95 -11.21
N TYR A 129 -13.35 -15.49 -11.41
CA TYR A 129 -12.12 -16.27 -11.30
C TYR A 129 -11.15 -15.65 -10.31
N ALA A 130 -10.30 -16.50 -9.71
CA ALA A 130 -9.27 -16.06 -8.80
C ALA A 130 -7.91 -16.71 -9.09
N TYR A 131 -6.83 -15.97 -8.87
CA TYR A 131 -5.46 -16.45 -9.01
C TYR A 131 -4.70 -16.21 -7.71
N ARG A 132 -3.80 -17.14 -7.38
CA ARG A 132 -2.80 -17.02 -6.32
C ARG A 132 -1.42 -17.17 -6.95
N ILE A 133 -0.64 -16.09 -6.98
CA ILE A 133 0.65 -16.01 -7.68
C ILE A 133 1.78 -15.88 -6.67
N SER A 134 2.77 -16.77 -6.73
CA SER A 134 3.93 -16.73 -5.82
C SER A 134 4.86 -15.55 -6.12
N PRO A 135 5.75 -15.18 -5.17
CA PRO A 135 6.82 -14.19 -5.42
C PRO A 135 7.70 -14.51 -6.64
N ASP A 136 7.86 -15.80 -6.96
CA ASP A 136 8.64 -16.28 -8.11
C ASP A 136 7.84 -16.26 -9.43
N GLY A 137 6.54 -15.93 -9.38
CA GLY A 137 5.64 -15.88 -10.54
C GLY A 137 4.92 -17.21 -10.84
N ASP A 138 4.89 -18.15 -9.89
CA ASP A 138 4.22 -19.44 -10.05
C ASP A 138 2.71 -19.34 -9.79
N PHE A 139 1.92 -20.02 -10.62
CA PHE A 139 0.46 -20.08 -10.53
C PHE A 139 0.03 -21.20 -9.57
N VAL A 140 -0.22 -20.87 -8.30
CA VAL A 140 -0.47 -21.87 -7.25
C VAL A 140 -1.81 -22.59 -7.42
N TRP A 141 -2.84 -21.89 -7.88
CA TRP A 141 -4.16 -22.49 -8.16
C TRP A 141 -4.30 -23.05 -9.57
N GLY A 142 -3.17 -23.29 -10.25
CA GLY A 142 -3.12 -23.81 -11.61
C GLY A 142 -3.13 -22.69 -12.66
N ALA A 143 -2.80 -23.08 -13.90
CA ALA A 143 -2.51 -22.13 -14.98
C ALA A 143 -3.71 -21.27 -15.40
N ASP A 144 -4.94 -21.78 -15.20
CA ASP A 144 -6.18 -21.08 -15.53
C ASP A 144 -6.86 -20.44 -14.30
N GLY A 145 -6.16 -20.44 -13.15
CA GLY A 145 -6.72 -20.00 -11.87
C GLY A 145 -7.79 -20.95 -11.35
N LEU A 146 -8.50 -20.48 -10.32
CA LEU A 146 -9.63 -21.15 -9.71
C LEU A 146 -10.94 -20.51 -10.17
N THR A 147 -11.88 -21.34 -10.61
CA THR A 147 -13.27 -20.93 -10.86
C THR A 147 -14.00 -20.70 -9.53
N ILE A 148 -14.37 -19.46 -9.27
CA ILE A 148 -15.13 -19.07 -8.06
C ILE A 148 -16.62 -19.22 -8.32
N SER A 149 -17.06 -18.77 -9.50
CA SER A 149 -18.42 -18.90 -10.01
C SER A 149 -18.38 -19.22 -11.50
N ASP A 150 -19.43 -19.87 -11.99
CA ASP A 150 -19.62 -20.33 -13.38
C ASP A 150 -21.12 -20.49 -13.64
N ASN A 151 -21.78 -19.40 -14.03
CA ASN A 151 -23.24 -19.36 -14.22
C ASN A 151 -23.70 -18.17 -15.09
N ASP A 152 -24.91 -18.27 -15.66
CA ASP A 152 -25.50 -17.29 -16.60
C ASP A 152 -25.76 -15.86 -16.03
N GLY A 153 -25.39 -15.57 -14.78
CA GLY A 153 -25.64 -14.32 -14.07
C GLY A 153 -24.65 -13.20 -14.41
N PHE A 154 -25.01 -11.95 -14.16
CA PHE A 154 -24.06 -10.83 -14.28
C PHE A 154 -23.28 -10.62 -12.99
N GLU A 155 -21.97 -10.89 -13.00
CA GLU A 155 -21.11 -10.88 -11.82
C GLU A 155 -20.01 -9.78 -11.81
N PRO A 156 -20.36 -8.50 -11.54
CA PRO A 156 -19.41 -7.40 -11.52
C PRO A 156 -18.73 -7.20 -10.16
N ASP A 157 -17.59 -6.49 -10.18
CA ASP A 157 -16.93 -5.91 -9.00
C ASP A 157 -16.69 -6.89 -7.84
N PRO A 158 -16.03 -8.06 -8.03
CA PRO A 158 -15.72 -8.97 -6.93
C PRO A 158 -14.75 -8.31 -5.93
N ARG A 159 -14.82 -8.72 -4.67
CA ARG A 159 -13.97 -8.27 -3.56
C ARG A 159 -13.28 -9.43 -2.88
N VAL A 160 -12.07 -9.21 -2.38
CA VAL A 160 -11.29 -10.24 -1.70
C VAL A 160 -10.69 -9.72 -0.40
N THR A 161 -10.69 -10.58 0.62
CA THR A 161 -9.97 -10.31 1.87
C THR A 161 -9.28 -11.57 2.39
N ILE A 162 -8.22 -11.36 3.17
CA ILE A 162 -7.51 -12.42 3.90
C ILE A 162 -7.91 -12.35 5.36
N THR A 163 -8.41 -13.45 5.88
CA THR A 163 -8.80 -13.56 7.30
C THR A 163 -7.57 -13.71 8.20
N SER A 164 -7.78 -13.58 9.52
CA SER A 164 -6.71 -13.71 10.52
C SER A 164 -6.00 -15.07 10.55
N ASN A 165 -6.58 -16.14 9.97
CA ASN A 165 -5.92 -17.45 9.80
C ASN A 165 -5.33 -17.65 8.39
N GLY A 166 -5.34 -16.64 7.53
CA GLY A 166 -4.81 -16.71 6.17
C GLY A 166 -5.77 -17.36 5.16
N ASN A 167 -7.06 -17.51 5.48
CA ASN A 167 -8.03 -17.98 4.48
C ASN A 167 -8.47 -16.82 3.59
N VAL A 168 -8.80 -17.13 2.34
CA VAL A 168 -9.27 -16.16 1.35
C VAL A 168 -10.79 -16.13 1.38
N VAL A 169 -11.40 -14.96 1.58
CA VAL A 169 -12.84 -14.78 1.44
C VAL A 169 -13.10 -13.88 0.23
N ILE A 170 -13.97 -14.36 -0.66
CA ILE A 170 -14.37 -13.65 -1.87
C ILE A 170 -15.85 -13.32 -1.77
N ALA A 171 -16.19 -12.05 -2.02
CA ALA A 171 -17.56 -11.56 -2.09
C ALA A 171 -17.85 -11.01 -3.47
N TRP A 172 -19.00 -11.35 -4.06
CA TRP A 172 -19.39 -10.82 -5.37
C TRP A 172 -20.90 -10.63 -5.48
N LYS A 173 -21.30 -9.79 -6.42
CA LYS A 173 -22.70 -9.61 -6.81
C LYS A 173 -23.02 -10.60 -7.93
N GLU A 174 -24.20 -11.19 -7.94
CA GLU A 174 -24.77 -11.92 -9.08
C GLU A 174 -26.17 -11.34 -9.30
N ASP A 175 -26.38 -10.59 -10.38
CA ASP A 175 -27.63 -9.85 -10.61
C ASP A 175 -28.07 -9.02 -9.39
N ASP A 176 -29.07 -9.47 -8.64
CA ASP A 176 -29.65 -8.80 -7.47
C ASP A 176 -29.28 -9.50 -6.14
N MET A 177 -28.34 -10.44 -6.17
CA MET A 177 -27.87 -11.25 -5.06
C MET A 177 -26.41 -10.93 -4.71
N VAL A 178 -26.00 -11.29 -3.50
CA VAL A 178 -24.59 -11.22 -3.06
C VAL A 178 -24.17 -12.60 -2.58
N HIS A 179 -23.00 -13.03 -3.00
CA HIS A 179 -22.43 -14.33 -2.70
C HIS A 179 -21.14 -14.18 -1.91
N LEU A 180 -20.86 -15.16 -1.06
CA LEU A 180 -19.59 -15.32 -0.36
C LEU A 180 -19.06 -16.72 -0.54
N ARG A 181 -17.75 -16.85 -0.70
CA ARG A 181 -17.02 -18.13 -0.72
C ARG A 181 -15.73 -17.98 0.05
N LYS A 182 -15.42 -18.95 0.91
CA LYS A 182 -14.18 -18.99 1.70
C LYS A 182 -13.32 -20.16 1.28
N LEU A 183 -12.05 -19.88 1.01
CA LEU A 183 -11.07 -20.82 0.51
C LEU A 183 -9.86 -20.88 1.44
N THR A 184 -9.25 -22.05 1.53
CA THR A 184 -7.89 -22.20 2.05
C THR A 184 -6.87 -21.62 1.04
N LEU A 185 -5.62 -21.40 1.47
CA LEU A 185 -4.53 -21.02 0.55
C LEU A 185 -4.24 -22.08 -0.54
N ALA A 186 -4.64 -23.34 -0.31
CA ALA A 186 -4.55 -24.41 -1.29
C ALA A 186 -5.65 -24.33 -2.37
N GLY A 187 -6.68 -23.49 -2.18
CA GLY A 187 -7.82 -23.36 -3.09
C GLY A 187 -8.99 -24.30 -2.77
N ASP A 188 -8.92 -25.04 -1.65
CA ASP A 188 -10.03 -25.88 -1.19
C ASP A 188 -11.10 -25.05 -0.49
N ASP A 189 -12.37 -25.39 -0.70
CA ASP A 189 -13.52 -24.80 0.01
C ASP A 189 -13.44 -25.03 1.52
N PHE A 190 -13.64 -23.96 2.28
CA PHE A 190 -13.65 -24.00 3.74
C PHE A 190 -15.06 -24.21 4.30
N TRP A 191 -16.08 -23.59 3.70
CA TRP A 191 -17.46 -23.66 4.17
C TRP A 191 -18.25 -24.83 3.55
N ASP A 192 -19.28 -25.29 4.26
CA ASP A 192 -20.30 -26.23 3.77
C ASP A 192 -21.70 -25.66 4.08
N PRO A 193 -22.48 -25.21 3.08
CA PRO A 193 -22.15 -25.20 1.65
C PRO A 193 -20.98 -24.27 1.30
N SER A 194 -20.29 -24.55 0.19
CA SER A 194 -19.12 -23.78 -0.26
C SER A 194 -19.44 -22.30 -0.52
N THR A 195 -20.66 -22.01 -0.96
CA THR A 195 -21.13 -20.67 -1.28
C THR A 195 -22.31 -20.30 -0.39
N ILE A 196 -22.22 -19.13 0.24
CA ILE A 196 -23.32 -18.48 0.95
C ILE A 196 -23.95 -17.47 0.01
N THR A 197 -25.28 -17.52 -0.16
CA THR A 197 -26.03 -16.57 -0.99
C THR A 197 -26.97 -15.74 -0.13
N LEU A 198 -26.87 -14.42 -0.29
CA LEU A 198 -27.74 -13.42 0.31
C LEU A 198 -28.69 -12.89 -0.74
N THR A 199 -29.95 -12.68 -0.33
CA THR A 199 -31.03 -12.17 -1.20
C THR A 199 -31.84 -11.12 -0.47
N SER A 200 -32.45 -10.20 -1.20
CA SER A 200 -33.43 -9.26 -0.65
C SER A 200 -34.65 -9.15 -1.55
N THR A 201 -35.66 -8.39 -1.12
CA THR A 201 -36.90 -8.20 -1.89
C THR A 201 -36.67 -7.44 -3.20
N TYR A 202 -35.71 -6.50 -3.23
CA TYR A 202 -35.50 -5.58 -4.35
C TYR A 202 -34.07 -5.56 -4.88
N GLY A 203 -33.19 -6.38 -4.32
CA GLY A 203 -31.82 -6.56 -4.75
C GLY A 203 -30.78 -6.08 -3.74
N LEU A 204 -29.58 -6.63 -3.93
CA LEU A 204 -28.37 -6.37 -3.17
C LEU A 204 -27.27 -5.91 -4.13
N SER A 205 -26.38 -5.05 -3.67
CA SER A 205 -25.26 -4.57 -4.49
C SER A 205 -24.08 -4.07 -3.64
N ALA A 206 -22.95 -3.80 -4.32
CA ALA A 206 -21.73 -3.25 -3.73
C ALA A 206 -21.28 -3.98 -2.44
N PRO A 207 -21.04 -5.30 -2.49
CA PRO A 207 -20.45 -5.99 -1.35
C PRO A 207 -19.07 -5.40 -1.04
N GLN A 208 -18.77 -5.22 0.25
CA GLN A 208 -17.44 -4.90 0.77
C GLN A 208 -17.16 -5.81 1.95
N VAL A 209 -16.00 -6.47 1.98
CA VAL A 209 -15.68 -7.50 2.96
C VAL A 209 -14.36 -7.20 3.66
N VAL A 210 -14.38 -7.27 5.00
CA VAL A 210 -13.20 -7.06 5.85
C VAL A 210 -13.05 -8.21 6.84
N PRO A 211 -11.82 -8.53 7.27
CA PRO A 211 -11.62 -9.61 8.22
C PRO A 211 -12.13 -9.22 9.60
N ALA A 212 -12.65 -10.21 10.31
CA ALA A 212 -13.05 -10.11 11.70
C ALA A 212 -12.20 -11.05 12.57
N GLU A 213 -12.48 -11.06 13.87
CA GLU A 213 -11.79 -11.92 14.82
C GLU A 213 -12.04 -13.41 14.53
N ASN A 214 -11.12 -14.26 14.99
CA ASN A 214 -11.24 -15.71 14.92
C ASN A 214 -11.59 -16.21 13.51
N ASP A 215 -10.91 -15.69 12.49
CA ASP A 215 -11.08 -16.13 11.10
C ASP A 215 -12.50 -15.90 10.51
N GLY A 216 -13.29 -15.04 11.16
CA GLY A 216 -14.55 -14.54 10.63
C GLY A 216 -14.38 -13.32 9.70
N ILE A 217 -15.50 -12.80 9.22
CA ILE A 217 -15.57 -11.60 8.37
C ILE A 217 -16.77 -10.72 8.73
N VAL A 218 -16.67 -9.43 8.41
CA VAL A 218 -17.80 -8.51 8.31
C VAL A 218 -18.02 -8.19 6.83
N LEU A 219 -19.27 -8.34 6.37
CA LEU A 219 -19.70 -7.98 5.03
C LEU A 219 -20.64 -6.77 5.12
N GLN A 220 -20.30 -5.68 4.44
CA GLN A 220 -21.21 -4.57 4.15
C GLN A 220 -21.81 -4.74 2.75
N LEU A 221 -23.08 -4.36 2.59
CA LEU A 221 -23.74 -4.31 1.28
C LEU A 221 -24.81 -3.22 1.23
N MET A 222 -25.18 -2.85 0.00
CA MET A 222 -26.33 -2.00 -0.27
C MET A 222 -27.59 -2.83 -0.49
N VAL A 223 -28.70 -2.38 0.09
CA VAL A 223 -30.04 -2.99 -0.06
C VAL A 223 -30.98 -1.99 -0.70
N ALA A 224 -31.57 -2.35 -1.84
CA ALA A 224 -32.53 -1.49 -2.54
C ALA A 224 -33.85 -1.36 -1.74
N SER A 225 -34.37 -0.14 -1.63
CA SER A 225 -35.64 0.12 -0.95
C SER A 225 -36.88 -0.06 -1.83
N GLY A 226 -36.70 -0.22 -3.15
CA GLY A 226 -37.75 -0.39 -4.13
C GLY A 226 -37.23 -0.98 -5.45
N PRO A 227 -38.13 -1.34 -6.38
CA PRO A 227 -37.81 -2.11 -7.58
C PRO A 227 -37.14 -1.30 -8.70
N ASN A 228 -36.98 0.01 -8.55
CA ASN A 228 -36.40 0.87 -9.57
C ASN A 228 -34.95 1.21 -9.23
N TRP A 229 -34.10 1.36 -10.24
CA TRP A 229 -32.69 1.68 -10.05
C TRP A 229 -32.42 3.05 -9.38
N TRP A 230 -33.40 3.97 -9.42
CA TRP A 230 -33.35 5.26 -8.72
C TRP A 230 -33.93 5.22 -7.30
N ASP A 231 -34.50 4.10 -6.88
CA ASP A 231 -34.99 3.98 -5.51
C ASP A 231 -33.78 4.02 -4.54
N PRO A 232 -33.91 4.72 -3.39
CA PRO A 232 -32.81 4.86 -2.45
C PRO A 232 -32.25 3.51 -2.01
N GLN A 233 -30.95 3.46 -1.81
CA GLN A 233 -30.26 2.33 -1.20
C GLN A 233 -30.12 2.54 0.31
N HIS A 234 -30.09 1.45 1.05
CA HIS A 234 -29.76 1.38 2.47
C HIS A 234 -28.44 0.61 2.66
N ILE A 235 -27.74 0.85 3.78
CA ILE A 235 -26.53 0.09 4.11
C ILE A 235 -26.87 -0.91 5.22
N TYR A 236 -26.55 -2.17 4.97
CA TYR A 236 -26.63 -3.25 5.94
C TYR A 236 -25.27 -3.93 6.09
N ALA A 237 -25.04 -4.51 7.25
CA ALA A 237 -23.86 -5.30 7.53
C ALA A 237 -24.22 -6.66 8.11
N HIS A 238 -23.42 -7.66 7.77
CA HIS A 238 -23.52 -9.05 8.20
C HIS A 238 -22.19 -9.45 8.84
N LYS A 239 -22.23 -10.40 9.77
CA LYS A 239 -21.02 -10.98 10.35
C LYS A 239 -21.08 -12.48 10.27
N PHE A 240 -20.06 -13.08 9.68
CA PHE A 240 -19.93 -14.52 9.57
C PHE A 240 -18.74 -14.97 10.41
N ASP A 241 -18.94 -16.02 11.20
CA ASP A 241 -17.83 -16.66 11.90
C ASP A 241 -16.95 -17.47 10.94
N SER A 242 -15.90 -18.11 11.47
CA SER A 242 -14.99 -18.94 10.68
C SER A 242 -15.67 -20.05 9.89
N ASP A 243 -16.81 -20.57 10.37
CA ASP A 243 -17.57 -21.67 9.77
C ASP A 243 -18.68 -21.17 8.81
N GLY A 244 -18.80 -19.85 8.61
CA GLY A 244 -19.77 -19.26 7.69
C GLY A 244 -21.16 -19.12 8.30
N VAL A 245 -21.26 -19.14 9.63
CA VAL A 245 -22.54 -18.95 10.34
C VAL A 245 -22.75 -17.45 10.58
N GLU A 246 -23.92 -16.95 10.17
CA GLU A 246 -24.36 -15.57 10.42
C GLU A 246 -24.55 -15.30 11.92
N GLN A 247 -23.89 -14.25 12.43
CA GLN A 247 -23.87 -13.88 13.84
C GLN A 247 -24.81 -12.70 14.17
N TRP A 248 -25.18 -11.88 13.18
CA TRP A 248 -25.98 -10.67 13.38
C TRP A 248 -27.46 -10.83 12.96
N GLY A 249 -27.91 -12.08 12.88
CA GLY A 249 -29.27 -12.44 12.51
C GLY A 249 -29.48 -12.48 11.00
N THR A 250 -30.57 -13.13 10.57
CA THR A 250 -30.78 -13.55 9.17
C THR A 250 -30.76 -12.41 8.13
N ASN A 251 -31.06 -11.17 8.54
CA ASN A 251 -31.08 -10.01 7.64
C ASN A 251 -29.92 -9.04 7.92
N GLY A 252 -28.92 -9.46 8.72
CA GLY A 252 -27.89 -8.58 9.23
C GLY A 252 -28.42 -7.44 10.10
N VAL A 253 -27.57 -6.44 10.31
CA VAL A 253 -27.88 -5.21 11.05
C VAL A 253 -27.93 -4.01 10.12
N ALA A 254 -28.86 -3.11 10.39
CA ALA A 254 -29.02 -1.89 9.61
C ALA A 254 -28.03 -0.81 10.07
N VAL A 255 -27.18 -0.34 9.14
CA VAL A 255 -26.20 0.73 9.40
C VAL A 255 -26.82 2.09 9.04
N MET A 256 -27.49 2.16 7.89
CA MET A 256 -28.15 3.37 7.38
C MET A 256 -29.47 3.02 6.67
N THR A 257 -30.57 3.64 7.10
CA THR A 257 -31.94 3.42 6.56
C THR A 257 -32.72 4.69 6.27
N THR A 258 -32.09 5.88 6.38
CA THR A 258 -32.80 7.15 6.13
C THR A 258 -32.98 7.44 4.63
N GLY A 259 -32.33 6.65 3.76
CA GLY A 259 -32.23 6.89 2.32
C GLY A 259 -31.18 7.95 1.99
N GLY A 260 -31.09 8.32 0.71
CA GLY A 260 -30.15 9.34 0.22
C GLY A 260 -28.87 8.79 -0.41
N ILE A 261 -28.68 7.46 -0.42
CA ILE A 261 -27.66 6.78 -1.20
C ILE A 261 -28.25 6.34 -2.54
N ALA A 262 -27.57 6.67 -3.63
CA ALA A 262 -27.92 6.24 -4.97
C ALA A 262 -27.19 4.93 -5.33
N ALA A 263 -27.73 4.15 -6.27
CA ALA A 263 -27.18 2.84 -6.66
C ALA A 263 -25.74 2.86 -7.21
N TYR A 264 -25.26 4.02 -7.69
CA TYR A 264 -23.89 4.19 -8.19
C TYR A 264 -22.89 4.61 -7.11
N MET A 265 -23.35 5.03 -5.94
CA MET A 265 -22.46 5.35 -4.82
C MET A 265 -21.87 4.07 -4.27
N LYS A 266 -20.63 4.15 -3.77
CA LYS A 266 -19.89 3.00 -3.24
C LYS A 266 -19.51 3.28 -1.78
N PRO A 267 -20.42 3.03 -0.81
CA PRO A 267 -20.06 2.99 0.61
C PRO A 267 -18.97 1.96 0.85
N ASP A 268 -18.12 2.22 1.83
CA ASP A 268 -16.98 1.37 2.11
C ASP A 268 -16.84 1.12 3.63
N ILE A 269 -15.95 0.20 4.00
CA ILE A 269 -15.84 -0.34 5.35
C ILE A 269 -14.38 -0.65 5.68
N VAL A 270 -13.95 -0.34 6.90
CA VAL A 270 -12.67 -0.80 7.45
C VAL A 270 -12.89 -1.58 8.74
N THR A 271 -12.02 -2.54 9.03
CA THR A 271 -12.03 -3.26 10.31
C THR A 271 -11.72 -2.30 11.47
N ASP A 272 -12.30 -2.57 12.64
CA ASP A 272 -11.92 -1.92 13.90
C ASP A 272 -10.82 -2.70 14.66
N GLU A 273 -10.30 -3.77 14.04
CA GLU A 273 -9.37 -4.76 14.62
C GLU A 273 -9.84 -5.42 15.93
N ASN A 274 -11.12 -5.28 16.28
CA ASN A 274 -11.76 -5.80 17.48
C ASN A 274 -13.06 -6.58 17.17
N GLY A 275 -13.23 -6.97 15.91
CA GLY A 275 -14.32 -7.80 15.42
C GLY A 275 -15.58 -7.04 14.99
N GLY A 276 -15.58 -5.72 15.12
CA GLY A 276 -16.53 -4.82 14.50
C GLY A 276 -15.95 -4.20 13.22
N ALA A 277 -16.46 -3.02 12.88
CA ALA A 277 -16.00 -2.26 11.72
C ALA A 277 -16.48 -0.80 11.76
N TYR A 278 -15.79 0.06 11.01
CA TYR A 278 -16.28 1.40 10.68
C TYR A 278 -16.82 1.41 9.25
N SER A 279 -18.11 1.70 9.12
CA SER A 279 -18.79 1.94 7.84
C SER A 279 -18.79 3.42 7.52
N PHE A 280 -18.45 3.81 6.30
CA PHE A 280 -18.41 5.21 5.87
C PHE A 280 -18.99 5.41 4.48
N TRP A 281 -19.65 6.56 4.31
CA TRP A 281 -20.33 6.91 3.06
C TRP A 281 -20.55 8.42 2.99
N TYR A 282 -20.99 8.89 1.83
CA TYR A 282 -21.69 10.17 1.74
C TYR A 282 -23.11 9.93 1.23
N ASP A 283 -24.04 10.78 1.64
CA ASP A 283 -25.42 10.70 1.16
C ASP A 283 -26.08 12.07 1.05
N THR A 284 -27.30 12.06 0.51
CA THR A 284 -28.09 13.25 0.18
C THR A 284 -29.40 13.34 0.97
N ARG A 285 -29.51 12.65 2.12
CA ARG A 285 -30.77 12.51 2.87
C ARG A 285 -31.40 13.84 3.30
N ASN A 286 -30.59 14.90 3.37
CA ASN A 286 -30.97 16.25 3.76
C ASN A 286 -30.82 17.28 2.62
N LEU A 287 -30.81 16.82 1.36
CA LEU A 287 -30.66 17.63 0.14
C LEU A 287 -29.28 18.28 -0.06
N GLU A 288 -28.31 17.97 0.80
CA GLU A 288 -26.90 18.35 0.67
C GLU A 288 -26.05 17.08 0.77
N HIS A 289 -24.86 17.05 0.15
CA HIS A 289 -23.96 15.91 0.29
C HIS A 289 -23.18 16.07 1.60
N HIS A 290 -23.28 15.09 2.48
CA HIS A 290 -22.46 15.03 3.69
C HIS A 290 -21.84 13.66 3.85
N VAL A 291 -20.62 13.64 4.38
CA VAL A 291 -19.95 12.41 4.77
C VAL A 291 -20.41 12.00 6.17
N TYR A 292 -20.69 10.71 6.31
CA TYR A 292 -21.08 10.07 7.54
C TYR A 292 -20.22 8.84 7.80
N VAL A 293 -20.07 8.52 9.09
CA VAL A 293 -19.43 7.29 9.55
C VAL A 293 -20.26 6.68 10.66
N GLN A 294 -20.27 5.35 10.74
CA GLN A 294 -20.87 4.58 11.82
C GLN A 294 -19.90 3.51 12.31
N HIS A 295 -19.80 3.36 13.63
CA HIS A 295 -19.05 2.27 14.25
C HIS A 295 -20.02 1.12 14.58
N ILE A 296 -19.74 -0.04 14.01
CA ILE A 296 -20.49 -1.29 14.21
C ILE A 296 -19.67 -2.14 15.18
N LEU A 297 -20.19 -2.38 16.37
CA LEU A 297 -19.51 -3.19 17.38
C LEU A 297 -19.52 -4.68 17.00
N THR A 298 -18.65 -5.46 17.61
CA THR A 298 -18.56 -6.93 17.39
C THR A 298 -19.88 -7.68 17.56
N ASP A 299 -20.79 -7.18 18.40
CA ASP A 299 -22.12 -7.76 18.65
C ASP A 299 -23.21 -7.27 17.66
N GLY A 300 -22.84 -6.43 16.69
CA GLY A 300 -23.71 -5.87 15.65
C GLY A 300 -24.48 -4.62 16.09
N SER A 301 -24.28 -4.14 17.32
CA SER A 301 -24.88 -2.88 17.76
C SER A 301 -24.13 -1.67 17.20
N MET A 302 -24.87 -0.58 16.94
CA MET A 302 -24.31 0.69 16.48
C MET A 302 -23.84 1.49 17.68
N ASP A 303 -22.55 1.84 17.73
CA ASP A 303 -21.97 2.59 18.85
C ASP A 303 -22.38 4.07 18.81
N TRP A 304 -22.44 4.65 17.61
CA TRP A 304 -22.79 6.05 17.45
C TRP A 304 -24.26 6.25 17.06
N THR A 305 -24.66 7.52 16.95
CA THR A 305 -26.04 7.90 16.64
C THR A 305 -26.59 7.16 15.43
N THR A 306 -27.88 6.82 15.46
CA THR A 306 -28.54 6.07 14.38
C THR A 306 -28.36 6.78 13.04
N ASN A 307 -27.98 5.99 12.02
CA ASN A 307 -27.63 6.45 10.66
C ASN A 307 -26.37 7.32 10.57
N GLY A 308 -25.41 7.13 11.49
CA GLY A 308 -24.06 7.66 11.41
C GLY A 308 -23.89 9.07 11.96
N VAL A 309 -22.66 9.37 12.36
CA VAL A 309 -22.18 10.69 12.74
C VAL A 309 -21.74 11.44 11.49
N ARG A 310 -22.13 12.71 11.38
CA ARG A 310 -21.63 13.61 10.33
C ARG A 310 -20.18 14.04 10.62
N VAL A 311 -19.33 13.87 9.62
CA VAL A 311 -17.87 14.12 9.72
C VAL A 311 -17.55 15.60 9.87
N SER A 312 -18.24 16.49 9.16
CA SER A 312 -18.07 17.95 9.33
C SER A 312 -19.41 18.67 9.31
N LEU A 313 -19.59 19.62 10.24
CA LEU A 313 -20.76 20.49 10.36
C LEU A 313 -20.58 21.84 9.63
N ALA A 314 -19.56 21.96 8.77
CA ALA A 314 -19.38 23.15 7.95
C ALA A 314 -20.64 23.46 7.12
N SER A 315 -21.04 24.73 7.10
CA SER A 315 -22.20 25.21 6.34
C SER A 315 -21.82 25.58 4.91
N ALA A 316 -22.76 25.45 3.97
CA ALA A 316 -22.59 25.82 2.56
C ALA A 316 -21.45 25.06 1.85
N GLN A 317 -21.22 23.81 2.27
CA GLN A 317 -20.21 22.91 1.73
C GLN A 317 -20.85 21.54 1.48
N LEU A 318 -20.66 21.01 0.27
CA LEU A 318 -21.00 19.61 -0.06
C LEU A 318 -19.75 18.74 0.18
N GLN A 319 -19.92 17.55 0.73
CA GLN A 319 -18.85 16.62 1.10
C GLN A 319 -19.11 15.28 0.40
N MET A 320 -18.12 14.74 -0.29
CA MET A 320 -18.24 13.52 -1.11
C MET A 320 -16.93 12.75 -1.15
N ASP A 321 -16.99 11.54 -1.68
CA ASP A 321 -15.85 10.65 -1.91
C ASP A 321 -14.92 10.51 -0.68
N PRO A 322 -15.46 10.03 0.47
CA PRO A 322 -14.68 9.89 1.68
C PRO A 322 -13.70 8.72 1.61
N SER A 323 -12.55 8.89 2.25
CA SER A 323 -11.57 7.87 2.57
C SER A 323 -11.32 7.88 4.08
N LEU A 324 -11.33 6.71 4.71
CA LEU A 324 -11.20 6.55 6.16
C LEU A 324 -9.92 5.78 6.50
N VAL A 325 -9.20 6.28 7.50
CA VAL A 325 -8.02 5.65 8.10
C VAL A 325 -8.34 5.31 9.54
N PHE A 326 -8.17 4.04 9.93
CA PHE A 326 -8.31 3.59 11.32
C PHE A 326 -6.96 3.64 12.05
N GLU A 327 -6.97 4.14 13.29
CA GLU A 327 -5.80 4.24 14.16
C GLU A 327 -5.93 3.23 15.32
N PRO A 328 -5.48 1.97 15.16
CA PRO A 328 -5.65 0.91 16.16
C PRO A 328 -5.05 1.24 17.53
N GLU A 329 -4.03 2.09 17.58
CA GLU A 329 -3.36 2.49 18.82
C GLU A 329 -4.26 3.33 19.74
N THR A 330 -5.20 4.08 19.16
CA THR A 330 -6.11 5.00 19.89
C THR A 330 -7.58 4.57 19.78
N GLY A 331 -7.95 3.86 18.72
CA GLY A 331 -9.33 3.61 18.30
C GLY A 331 -9.97 4.82 17.61
N ASP A 332 -9.21 5.87 17.34
CA ASP A 332 -9.69 7.02 16.58
C ASP A 332 -9.68 6.72 15.07
N ILE A 333 -10.38 7.55 14.31
CA ILE A 333 -10.38 7.49 12.86
C ILE A 333 -10.07 8.87 12.27
N LEU A 334 -9.36 8.86 11.14
CA LEU A 334 -9.18 10.02 10.28
C LEU A 334 -10.05 9.84 9.04
N VAL A 335 -10.78 10.87 8.65
CA VAL A 335 -11.64 10.87 7.47
C VAL A 335 -11.26 12.03 6.56
N PHE A 336 -10.88 11.71 5.34
CA PHE A 336 -10.52 12.66 4.29
C PHE A 336 -11.57 12.64 3.19
N TYR A 337 -11.91 13.79 2.62
CA TYR A 337 -13.00 13.88 1.67
C TYR A 337 -12.85 15.07 0.72
N LYS A 338 -13.47 14.93 -0.47
CA LYS A 338 -13.67 16.05 -1.39
C LYS A 338 -14.73 16.97 -0.83
N ALA A 339 -14.46 18.27 -0.84
CA ALA A 339 -15.45 19.25 -0.50
C ALA A 339 -15.64 20.28 -1.61
N THR A 340 -16.89 20.69 -1.83
CA THR A 340 -17.24 21.71 -2.83
C THR A 340 -18.12 22.81 -2.25
N ASP A 341 -18.22 23.93 -2.94
CA ASP A 341 -19.34 24.84 -2.73
C ASP A 341 -20.67 24.21 -3.18
N LEU A 342 -21.80 24.83 -2.82
CA LEU A 342 -23.13 24.34 -3.20
C LEU A 342 -23.36 24.29 -4.72
N GLY A 343 -22.62 25.10 -5.49
CA GLY A 343 -22.68 25.11 -6.96
C GLY A 343 -21.80 24.06 -7.63
N GLN A 344 -20.96 23.33 -6.87
CA GLN A 344 -19.93 22.41 -7.40
C GLN A 344 -19.05 23.09 -8.47
N THR A 345 -18.62 24.32 -8.18
CA THR A 345 -17.77 25.15 -9.04
C THR A 345 -16.35 25.31 -8.51
N ILE A 346 -16.15 25.08 -7.20
CA ILE A 346 -14.85 25.04 -6.56
C ILE A 346 -14.73 23.79 -5.68
N PHE A 347 -13.53 23.22 -5.63
CA PHE A 347 -13.23 21.92 -5.02
C PHE A 347 -11.99 22.05 -4.12
N GLY A 348 -12.01 21.37 -2.99
CA GLY A 348 -10.89 21.29 -2.05
C GLY A 348 -10.84 19.94 -1.36
N VAL A 349 -9.72 19.67 -0.68
CA VAL A 349 -9.49 18.46 0.11
C VAL A 349 -9.54 18.80 1.59
N TYR A 350 -10.35 18.07 2.35
CA TYR A 350 -10.60 18.33 3.77
C TYR A 350 -10.38 17.07 4.59
N GLY A 351 -10.14 17.25 5.88
CA GLY A 351 -9.95 16.15 6.84
C GLY A 351 -10.68 16.38 8.16
N GLN A 352 -10.96 15.31 8.87
CA GLN A 352 -11.46 15.31 10.25
C GLN A 352 -10.89 14.11 11.01
N LYS A 353 -10.62 14.28 12.30
CA LYS A 353 -10.42 13.18 13.24
C LYS A 353 -11.68 12.98 14.08
N LEU A 354 -12.21 11.77 14.14
CA LEU A 354 -13.28 11.39 15.07
C LEU A 354 -12.70 10.47 16.14
N ASN A 355 -12.98 10.76 17.40
CA ASN A 355 -12.59 9.85 18.47
C ASN A 355 -13.50 8.62 18.55
N THR A 356 -13.15 7.68 19.42
CA THR A 356 -13.97 6.48 19.72
C THR A 356 -15.45 6.75 20.04
N ASN A 357 -15.83 7.93 20.53
CA ASN A 357 -17.23 8.32 20.80
C ASN A 357 -17.92 9.02 19.60
N GLY A 358 -17.24 9.13 18.46
CA GLY A 358 -17.74 9.84 17.28
C GLY A 358 -17.68 11.36 17.42
N GLU A 359 -16.85 11.89 18.31
CA GLU A 359 -16.69 13.33 18.50
C GLU A 359 -15.57 13.88 17.59
N ARG A 360 -15.83 15.02 16.94
CA ARG A 360 -14.87 15.72 16.08
C ARG A 360 -13.73 16.35 16.88
N GLN A 361 -12.49 15.99 16.55
CA GLN A 361 -11.29 16.45 17.26
C GLN A 361 -10.62 17.65 16.58
N TRP A 362 -10.79 17.86 15.27
CA TRP A 362 -10.24 19.01 14.56
C TRP A 362 -11.26 20.16 14.40
N GLY A 363 -12.13 20.31 15.39
CA GLY A 363 -13.24 21.24 15.38
C GLY A 363 -14.39 20.81 14.46
N ASP A 364 -15.53 21.49 14.59
CA ASP A 364 -16.77 21.09 13.90
C ASP A 364 -16.67 21.15 12.36
N GLY A 365 -15.79 21.99 11.81
CA GLY A 365 -15.59 22.13 10.37
C GLY A 365 -14.55 21.17 9.77
N GLY A 366 -13.72 20.54 10.61
CA GLY A 366 -12.51 19.85 10.17
C GLY A 366 -11.38 20.79 9.75
N VAL A 367 -10.32 20.22 9.18
CA VAL A 367 -9.17 20.95 8.64
C VAL A 367 -9.23 21.04 7.11
N VAL A 368 -8.63 22.09 6.57
CA VAL A 368 -8.47 22.27 5.13
C VAL A 368 -7.07 21.81 4.73
N LEU A 369 -6.98 20.79 3.88
CA LEU A 369 -5.72 20.26 3.37
C LEU A 369 -5.35 20.98 2.06
N ALA A 370 -6.31 21.09 1.15
CA ALA A 370 -6.19 21.88 -0.07
C ALA A 370 -7.35 22.89 -0.14
N LEU A 371 -7.01 24.17 -0.32
CA LEU A 371 -8.00 25.25 -0.40
C LEU A 371 -8.90 25.07 -1.62
N MET A 372 -10.20 25.37 -1.43
CA MET A 372 -11.16 25.35 -2.52
C MET A 372 -10.75 26.27 -3.67
N ASN A 373 -10.69 25.71 -4.87
CA ASN A 373 -10.35 26.44 -6.08
C ASN A 373 -11.05 25.81 -7.31
N SER A 374 -10.84 26.35 -8.50
CA SER A 374 -11.55 25.87 -9.71
C SER A 374 -10.96 24.59 -10.33
N GLN A 375 -9.92 24.01 -9.73
CA GLN A 375 -9.34 22.73 -10.08
C GLN A 375 -10.05 21.65 -9.25
N ASP A 376 -10.60 20.61 -9.88
CA ASP A 376 -11.18 19.49 -9.14
C ASP A 376 -10.06 18.68 -8.45
N HIS A 377 -10.41 18.02 -7.33
CA HIS A 377 -9.54 17.13 -6.55
C HIS A 377 -10.22 15.77 -6.34
N TRP A 378 -9.83 14.71 -7.04
CA TRP A 378 -10.50 13.40 -6.97
C TRP A 378 -9.53 12.26 -6.66
N ASP A 379 -10.07 11.05 -6.49
CA ASP A 379 -9.37 9.85 -5.99
C ASP A 379 -8.57 10.18 -4.71
N ILE A 380 -9.27 10.73 -3.70
CA ILE A 380 -8.64 11.09 -2.43
C ILE A 380 -8.49 9.83 -1.59
N TYR A 381 -7.25 9.52 -1.22
CA TYR A 381 -6.94 8.40 -0.34
C TYR A 381 -6.14 8.86 0.87
N GLY A 382 -6.61 8.51 2.07
CA GLY A 382 -5.84 8.58 3.30
C GLY A 382 -5.05 7.29 3.52
N SER A 383 -3.81 7.42 3.97
CA SER A 383 -2.91 6.32 4.32
C SER A 383 -2.44 6.50 5.76
N LYS A 384 -2.64 5.50 6.62
CA LYS A 384 -2.15 5.51 8.01
C LYS A 384 -0.65 5.78 8.06
N GLN A 385 -0.24 6.59 9.03
CA GLN A 385 1.15 6.78 9.43
C GLN A 385 1.26 6.58 10.95
N ASP A 386 2.47 6.67 11.51
CA ASP A 386 2.67 6.50 12.96
C ASP A 386 2.06 7.65 13.80
N ASP A 387 2.02 8.86 13.24
CA ASP A 387 1.47 10.07 13.86
C ASP A 387 0.66 10.83 12.79
N GLY A 388 -0.50 10.28 12.42
CA GLY A 388 -1.44 10.86 11.46
C GLY A 388 -1.55 10.09 10.14
N ALA A 389 -1.54 10.82 9.03
CA ALA A 389 -1.76 10.24 7.69
C ALA A 389 -1.03 10.97 6.57
N ILE A 390 -0.84 10.25 5.46
CA ILE A 390 -0.55 10.83 4.15
C ILE A 390 -1.84 10.81 3.33
N VAL A 391 -2.18 11.94 2.71
CA VAL A 391 -3.37 12.09 1.87
C VAL A 391 -2.94 12.31 0.43
N THR A 392 -3.21 11.34 -0.44
CA THR A 392 -2.88 11.35 -1.87
C THR A 392 -4.12 11.65 -2.71
N TYR A 393 -4.00 12.47 -3.75
CA TYR A 393 -5.12 12.85 -4.62
C TYR A 393 -4.65 13.33 -5.99
N PHE A 394 -5.55 13.31 -6.98
CA PHE A 394 -5.35 14.00 -8.26
C PHE A 394 -5.81 15.46 -8.18
N GLU A 395 -5.14 16.35 -8.91
CA GLU A 395 -5.58 17.75 -9.08
C GLU A 395 -5.56 18.15 -10.56
N TYR A 396 -6.66 18.68 -11.09
CA TYR A 396 -6.66 19.25 -12.45
C TYR A 396 -5.79 20.50 -12.55
N LEU A 397 -5.28 20.80 -13.74
CA LEU A 397 -4.67 22.11 -13.99
C LEU A 397 -5.71 23.23 -14.09
N PRO A 398 -5.34 24.50 -13.82
CA PRO A 398 -6.22 25.64 -14.06
C PRO A 398 -6.75 25.68 -15.51
N GLY A 399 -8.07 25.57 -15.67
CA GLY A 399 -8.75 25.57 -16.98
C GLY A 399 -8.74 24.21 -17.70
N SER A 400 -8.24 23.16 -17.07
CA SER A 400 -8.29 21.77 -17.55
C SER A 400 -9.44 21.02 -16.89
N ALA A 401 -10.00 20.04 -17.60
CA ALA A 401 -10.96 19.07 -17.09
C ALA A 401 -10.53 17.61 -17.39
N VAL A 402 -9.28 17.42 -17.80
CA VAL A 402 -8.70 16.11 -18.15
C VAL A 402 -7.27 15.98 -17.63
N ASN A 403 -6.42 16.98 -17.89
CA ASN A 403 -5.03 16.95 -17.47
C ASN A 403 -4.86 17.28 -15.99
N SER A 404 -4.13 16.42 -15.29
CA SER A 404 -3.97 16.44 -13.84
C SER A 404 -2.53 16.20 -13.39
N LEU A 405 -2.29 16.45 -12.10
CA LEU A 405 -1.08 16.11 -11.35
C LEU A 405 -1.43 15.10 -10.25
N VAL A 406 -0.42 14.38 -9.73
CA VAL A 406 -0.57 13.55 -8.51
C VAL A 406 0.07 14.27 -7.35
N LYS A 407 -0.66 14.43 -6.25
CA LYS A 407 -0.22 15.22 -5.09
C LYS A 407 -0.44 14.47 -3.79
N ALA A 408 0.36 14.80 -2.78
CA ALA A 408 0.29 14.24 -1.45
C ALA A 408 0.48 15.31 -0.36
N ILE A 409 -0.18 15.11 0.78
CA ILE A 409 -0.09 15.98 1.96
C ILE A 409 0.12 15.09 3.19
N GLY A 410 1.18 15.34 3.95
CA GLY A 410 1.37 14.77 5.29
C GLY A 410 0.67 15.62 6.35
N ILE A 411 -0.13 14.97 7.20
CA ILE A 411 -0.86 15.58 8.32
C ILE A 411 -0.65 14.74 9.58
N ASN A 412 -0.44 15.40 10.72
CA ASN A 412 -0.32 14.72 12.00
C ASN A 412 -1.67 14.59 12.75
N ASP A 413 -1.64 13.90 13.89
CA ASP A 413 -2.82 13.65 14.73
C ASP A 413 -3.52 14.91 15.25
N ASP A 414 -2.78 16.00 15.42
CA ASP A 414 -3.30 17.30 15.83
C ASP A 414 -3.98 18.07 14.68
N GLY A 415 -3.97 17.51 13.47
CA GLY A 415 -4.56 18.12 12.29
C GLY A 415 -3.66 19.15 11.62
N VAL A 416 -2.34 19.09 11.86
CA VAL A 416 -1.34 20.02 11.33
C VAL A 416 -0.65 19.41 10.11
N ILE A 417 -0.57 20.17 9.02
CA ILE A 417 0.23 19.79 7.85
C ILE A 417 1.72 19.86 8.21
N ILE A 418 2.45 18.76 8.03
CA ILE A 418 3.81 18.59 8.57
C ILE A 418 4.94 18.74 7.54
N TRP A 419 4.62 18.79 6.25
CA TRP A 419 5.62 18.96 5.19
C TRP A 419 5.73 20.42 4.73
N ASP A 420 6.96 20.83 4.38
CA ASP A 420 7.26 22.11 3.74
C ASP A 420 8.27 21.87 2.60
N PRO A 421 7.89 22.09 1.33
CA PRO A 421 6.59 22.59 0.86
C PRO A 421 5.46 21.55 0.96
N SER A 422 4.21 22.02 0.96
CA SER A 422 3.01 21.19 0.87
C SER A 422 1.96 21.87 -0.03
N PRO A 423 1.22 21.12 -0.87
CA PRO A 423 1.36 19.69 -1.14
C PRO A 423 2.68 19.33 -1.83
N VAL A 424 3.14 18.09 -1.64
CA VAL A 424 4.23 17.49 -2.43
C VAL A 424 3.63 16.97 -3.73
N GLU A 425 4.27 17.25 -4.87
CA GLU A 425 3.85 16.73 -6.18
C GLU A 425 4.53 15.37 -6.40
N MET A 426 3.78 14.27 -6.31
CA MET A 426 4.28 12.93 -6.64
C MET A 426 4.49 12.78 -8.15
N SER A 427 3.70 13.47 -8.96
CA SER A 427 3.89 13.55 -10.41
C SER A 427 3.66 14.98 -10.91
N THR A 428 4.67 15.55 -11.54
CA THR A 428 4.61 16.87 -12.21
C THR A 428 4.27 16.77 -13.69
N VAL A 429 4.20 15.56 -14.24
CA VAL A 429 3.95 15.36 -15.66
C VAL A 429 2.48 15.60 -15.97
N ILE A 430 2.24 16.60 -16.79
CA ILE A 430 0.91 17.03 -17.21
C ILE A 430 0.36 16.06 -18.26
N SER A 431 -0.69 15.33 -17.89
CA SER A 431 -1.41 14.41 -18.76
C SER A 431 -2.75 14.06 -18.15
N GLU A 432 -3.62 13.39 -18.91
CA GLU A 432 -4.80 12.73 -18.34
C GLU A 432 -4.35 11.58 -17.43
N LYS A 433 -4.90 11.52 -16.21
CA LYS A 433 -4.64 10.47 -15.24
C LYS A 433 -5.94 9.97 -14.62
N MET A 434 -6.01 8.67 -14.37
CA MET A 434 -7.21 8.02 -13.81
C MET A 434 -6.84 6.72 -13.09
N HIS A 435 -7.82 6.14 -12.40
CA HIS A 435 -7.70 4.84 -11.73
C HIS A 435 -6.54 4.77 -10.73
N MET A 436 -6.45 5.75 -9.81
CA MET A 436 -5.40 5.66 -8.80
C MET A 436 -5.71 4.56 -7.79
N ALA A 437 -4.70 3.76 -7.47
CA ALA A 437 -4.70 2.84 -6.35
C ALA A 437 -3.49 3.12 -5.46
N ILE A 438 -3.63 2.87 -4.17
CA ILE A 438 -2.59 3.11 -3.16
C ILE A 438 -2.36 1.87 -2.29
N ALA A 439 -1.13 1.71 -1.82
CA ALA A 439 -0.77 0.78 -0.76
C ALA A 439 0.25 1.43 0.17
N VAL A 440 0.27 0.98 1.43
CA VAL A 440 1.28 1.38 2.41
C VAL A 440 2.14 0.16 2.71
N ASN A 441 3.45 0.28 2.53
CA ASN A 441 4.37 -0.81 2.85
C ASN A 441 4.74 -0.82 4.35
N ILE A 442 5.48 -1.86 4.77
CA ILE A 442 5.92 -2.02 6.16
C ILE A 442 6.83 -0.88 6.68
N ASN A 443 7.39 -0.08 5.77
CA ASN A 443 8.24 1.06 6.08
C ASN A 443 7.45 2.39 6.10
N ASN A 444 6.12 2.33 6.13
CA ASN A 444 5.21 3.47 6.06
C ASN A 444 5.32 4.31 4.76
N GLN A 445 5.99 3.80 3.72
CA GLN A 445 5.98 4.44 2.41
C GLN A 445 4.63 4.21 1.74
N VAL A 446 4.06 5.27 1.19
CA VAL A 446 2.87 5.18 0.35
C VAL A 446 3.32 4.95 -1.08
N ILE A 447 2.79 3.90 -1.71
CA ILE A 447 3.01 3.56 -3.11
C ILE A 447 1.71 3.85 -3.85
N ALA A 448 1.75 4.76 -4.82
CA ALA A 448 0.61 5.09 -5.67
C ALA A 448 0.87 4.58 -7.10
N THR A 449 -0.14 3.97 -7.71
CA THR A 449 -0.18 3.64 -9.14
C THR A 449 -1.36 4.31 -9.81
N TRP A 450 -1.25 4.63 -11.10
CA TRP A 450 -2.34 5.20 -11.90
C TRP A 450 -2.17 4.91 -13.39
N THR A 451 -3.27 4.99 -14.14
CA THR A 451 -3.26 5.10 -15.60
C THR A 451 -2.90 6.52 -16.01
N ASP A 452 -2.06 6.68 -17.03
CA ASP A 452 -1.50 7.96 -17.46
C ASP A 452 -1.37 8.04 -18.98
N SER A 453 -1.93 9.08 -19.60
CA SER A 453 -1.92 9.25 -21.05
C SER A 453 -0.78 10.15 -21.56
N ARG A 454 0.35 10.22 -20.83
CA ARG A 454 1.49 11.09 -21.19
C ARG A 454 2.24 10.66 -22.46
N ILE A 455 2.19 9.38 -22.82
CA ILE A 455 2.85 8.81 -24.01
C ILE A 455 1.81 8.27 -25.00
N ASP A 456 0.96 7.36 -24.56
CA ASP A 456 -0.17 6.83 -25.33
C ASP A 456 -1.49 7.45 -24.85
N ASP A 457 -2.29 8.01 -25.76
CA ASP A 457 -3.61 8.59 -25.42
C ASP A 457 -4.56 7.54 -24.81
N SER A 458 -4.34 6.25 -25.06
CA SER A 458 -5.12 5.14 -24.49
C SER A 458 -4.73 4.78 -23.06
N GLY A 459 -3.64 5.33 -22.54
CA GLY A 459 -3.19 5.22 -21.15
C GLY A 459 -2.19 4.09 -20.91
N ASP A 460 -1.14 4.42 -20.16
CA ASP A 460 -0.08 3.52 -19.68
C ASP A 460 -0.11 3.43 -18.14
N VAL A 461 0.50 2.42 -17.52
CA VAL A 461 0.52 2.29 -16.04
C VAL A 461 1.82 2.83 -15.46
N TYR A 462 1.70 3.80 -14.57
CA TYR A 462 2.80 4.39 -13.82
C TYR A 462 2.67 4.14 -12.32
N LEU A 463 3.78 4.33 -11.61
CA LEU A 463 3.84 4.25 -10.16
C LEU A 463 4.90 5.18 -9.55
N GLN A 464 4.65 5.62 -8.33
CA GLN A 464 5.52 6.48 -7.53
C GLN A 464 5.33 6.20 -6.04
N ASN A 465 6.42 6.15 -5.29
CA ASN A 465 6.37 6.14 -3.82
C ASN A 465 6.52 7.55 -3.23
N ILE A 466 6.08 7.71 -1.99
CA ILE A 466 6.41 8.85 -1.12
C ILE A 466 6.69 8.34 0.30
N ASN A 467 7.75 8.87 0.91
CA ASN A 467 8.22 8.53 2.25
C ASN A 467 7.39 9.25 3.33
N PRO A 468 7.41 8.78 4.59
CA PRO A 468 6.73 9.44 5.71
C PRO A 468 7.10 10.93 5.90
N ASP A 469 8.32 11.31 5.52
CA ASP A 469 8.83 12.69 5.62
C ASP A 469 8.48 13.57 4.40
N GLY A 470 7.75 13.03 3.43
CA GLY A 470 7.32 13.73 2.21
C GLY A 470 8.34 13.70 1.07
N THR A 471 9.50 13.06 1.25
CA THR A 471 10.46 12.86 0.16
C THR A 471 10.02 11.75 -0.79
N LEU A 472 10.37 11.87 -2.06
CA LEU A 472 10.22 10.80 -3.05
C LEU A 472 11.52 10.02 -3.16
N GLY A 473 11.46 8.80 -3.69
CA GLY A 473 12.65 7.98 -3.90
C GLY A 473 12.91 7.00 -2.74
N PRO A 474 14.08 6.34 -2.71
CA PRO A 474 14.33 5.25 -1.78
C PRO A 474 14.22 5.74 -0.33
N LEU A 475 13.59 4.94 0.54
CA LEU A 475 13.65 5.23 1.96
C LEU A 475 15.03 4.83 2.45
N PHE A 476 15.91 5.80 2.62
CA PHE A 476 17.14 5.57 3.36
C PHE A 476 16.73 5.26 4.79
N SER A 477 16.73 3.97 5.16
CA SER A 477 16.63 3.58 6.57
C SER A 477 17.60 4.48 7.32
N PRO A 478 17.14 5.28 8.31
CA PRO A 478 18.07 6.00 9.16
C PRO A 478 18.96 4.90 9.73
N GLY A 479 20.22 4.88 9.32
CA GLY A 479 21.18 3.91 9.83
C GLY A 479 21.13 3.95 11.36
N CYS A 480 21.49 2.86 12.02
CA CYS A 480 21.50 2.92 13.47
C CYS A 480 22.58 3.90 13.94
N ASP A 481 22.30 4.67 14.98
CA ASP A 481 23.26 5.60 15.54
C ASP A 481 24.38 4.84 16.26
N TYR A 482 25.48 4.58 15.55
CA TYR A 482 26.68 3.96 16.12
C TYR A 482 27.95 4.30 15.32
N VAL A 483 29.11 4.12 15.97
CA VAL A 483 30.43 4.21 15.34
C VAL A 483 30.99 2.79 15.17
N PRO A 484 31.30 2.33 13.93
CA PRO A 484 31.86 0.99 13.73
C PRO A 484 33.17 0.79 14.50
N GLY A 485 33.21 -0.25 15.33
CA GLY A 485 34.34 -0.59 16.20
C GLY A 485 34.28 0.01 17.61
N ASP A 486 33.33 0.91 17.90
CA ASP A 486 33.09 1.46 19.25
C ASP A 486 32.18 0.52 20.04
N ALA A 487 32.70 -0.65 20.39
CA ALA A 487 31.91 -1.68 21.09
C ALA A 487 31.43 -1.24 22.49
N ASN A 488 32.00 -0.16 23.04
CA ASN A 488 31.70 0.30 24.39
C ASN A 488 30.77 1.55 24.44
N GLY A 489 30.56 2.20 23.29
CA GLY A 489 29.64 3.34 23.11
C GLY A 489 30.14 4.64 23.71
N ASP A 490 31.46 4.86 23.77
CA ASP A 490 32.06 6.10 24.32
C ASP A 490 32.39 7.16 23.26
N GLY A 491 32.09 6.87 21.99
CA GLY A 491 32.37 7.67 20.81
C GLY A 491 33.79 7.53 20.27
N ASN A 492 34.65 6.68 20.86
CA ASN A 492 36.06 6.56 20.47
C ASN A 492 36.47 5.10 20.23
N VAL A 493 36.90 4.82 18.99
CA VAL A 493 37.40 3.48 18.63
C VAL A 493 38.87 3.31 19.04
N MET A 494 39.13 2.63 20.15
CA MET A 494 40.48 2.36 20.66
C MET A 494 40.62 1.00 21.39
N GLY A 495 41.75 0.78 22.06
CA GLY A 495 42.06 -0.52 22.68
C GLY A 495 41.11 -0.93 23.82
N ASN A 496 40.33 0.00 24.37
CA ASN A 496 39.30 -0.31 25.37
C ASN A 496 38.10 -1.05 24.75
N ASP A 497 37.74 -0.83 23.48
CA ASP A 497 36.68 -1.58 22.78
C ASP A 497 37.00 -3.06 22.61
N VAL A 498 38.26 -3.35 22.31
CA VAL A 498 38.79 -4.73 22.31
C VAL A 498 38.65 -5.35 23.68
N THR A 499 38.99 -4.60 24.73
CA THR A 499 38.92 -5.08 26.11
C THR A 499 37.46 -5.27 26.55
N TYR A 500 36.56 -4.37 26.13
CA TYR A 500 35.13 -4.43 26.39
C TYR A 500 34.52 -5.67 25.74
N SER A 501 34.77 -5.87 24.44
CA SER A 501 34.32 -7.03 23.67
C SER A 501 34.80 -8.35 24.28
N VAL A 502 36.08 -8.44 24.65
CA VAL A 502 36.64 -9.65 25.31
C VAL A 502 35.99 -9.91 26.66
N ARG A 503 35.63 -8.87 27.43
CA ARG A 503 34.94 -9.03 28.71
C ARG A 503 33.50 -9.49 28.51
N TYR A 504 32.79 -8.91 27.55
CA TYR A 504 31.43 -9.33 27.19
C TYR A 504 31.39 -10.80 26.78
N PHE A 505 32.24 -11.24 25.84
CA PHE A 505 32.29 -12.65 25.41
C PHE A 505 32.70 -13.63 26.51
N LYS A 506 33.33 -13.15 27.59
CA LYS A 506 33.63 -13.95 28.79
C LYS A 506 32.51 -13.96 29.83
N GLY A 507 31.40 -13.27 29.59
CA GLY A 507 30.31 -13.10 30.55
C GLY A 507 30.66 -12.20 31.74
N LEU A 508 31.64 -11.30 31.58
CA LEU A 508 32.17 -10.44 32.66
C LEU A 508 31.87 -8.94 32.46
N GLY A 509 31.10 -8.60 31.43
CA GLY A 509 30.73 -7.22 31.06
C GLY A 509 29.28 -7.13 30.60
N ASN A 510 28.78 -5.91 30.52
CA ASN A 510 27.46 -5.63 29.95
C ASN A 510 27.47 -5.91 28.43
N PRO A 511 26.30 -6.20 27.83
CA PRO A 511 26.17 -6.19 26.37
C PRO A 511 26.55 -4.83 25.79
N PRO A 512 27.13 -4.78 24.57
CA PRO A 512 27.35 -3.52 23.87
C PRO A 512 26.07 -2.68 23.82
N PRO A 513 26.16 -1.36 24.10
CA PRO A 513 25.00 -0.50 24.20
C PRO A 513 24.35 -0.24 22.84
N ASP A 514 25.16 -0.16 21.79
CA ASP A 514 24.71 0.25 20.46
C ASP A 514 24.36 -0.98 19.63
N SER A 515 23.07 -1.10 19.31
CA SER A 515 22.52 -2.25 18.59
C SER A 515 21.46 -1.84 17.58
N CYS A 516 21.32 -2.66 16.54
CA CYS A 516 20.37 -2.48 15.44
C CYS A 516 19.35 -3.62 15.40
N PRO A 517 18.10 -3.34 15.01
CA PRO A 517 17.19 -4.39 14.58
C PRO A 517 17.81 -5.22 13.46
N TYR A 518 17.82 -6.54 13.60
CA TYR A 518 18.39 -7.46 12.60
C TYR A 518 17.78 -8.85 12.73
N ASN A 519 17.22 -9.41 11.65
CA ASN A 519 16.67 -10.77 11.57
C ASN A 519 15.74 -11.16 12.74
N GLY A 520 14.76 -10.32 13.06
CA GLY A 520 13.80 -10.57 14.16
C GLY A 520 14.41 -10.48 15.56
N GLY A 521 15.63 -9.96 15.69
CA GLY A 521 16.33 -9.71 16.94
C GLY A 521 17.17 -8.43 16.87
N TRP A 522 18.30 -8.43 17.58
CA TRP A 522 19.22 -7.30 17.64
C TRP A 522 20.65 -7.73 17.31
N LEU A 523 21.32 -6.97 16.44
CA LEU A 523 22.76 -7.07 16.20
C LEU A 523 23.47 -5.97 17.01
N TYR A 524 24.54 -6.32 17.71
CA TYR A 524 25.43 -5.33 18.33
C TYR A 524 26.32 -4.68 17.27
N SER A 525 25.73 -3.82 16.44
CA SER A 525 26.32 -3.37 15.18
C SER A 525 27.60 -2.54 15.35
N ALA A 526 27.75 -1.79 16.45
CA ALA A 526 29.02 -1.12 16.78
C ALA A 526 30.17 -2.11 17.03
N GLY A 527 29.83 -3.32 17.50
CA GLY A 527 30.79 -4.38 17.76
C GLY A 527 31.18 -5.19 16.52
N ASP A 528 30.36 -5.20 15.46
CA ASP A 528 30.71 -5.86 14.19
C ASP A 528 31.71 -5.00 13.41
N ALA A 529 32.99 -5.30 13.61
CA ALA A 529 34.09 -4.57 13.01
C ALA A 529 34.56 -5.18 11.67
N ASN A 530 34.05 -6.37 11.34
CA ASN A 530 34.48 -7.15 10.18
C ASN A 530 33.43 -7.21 9.05
N GLY A 531 32.21 -6.75 9.32
CA GLY A 531 31.14 -6.54 8.33
C GLY A 531 30.42 -7.82 7.92
N ASN A 532 30.45 -8.86 8.75
CA ASN A 532 29.80 -10.13 8.47
C ASN A 532 28.42 -10.27 9.13
N CYS A 533 27.86 -9.18 9.64
CA CYS A 533 26.55 -9.11 10.28
C CYS A 533 26.42 -10.04 11.49
N SER A 534 27.52 -10.19 12.24
CA SER A 534 27.56 -11.03 13.43
C SER A 534 28.62 -10.52 14.40
N TYR A 535 28.21 -10.21 15.64
CA TYR A 535 29.17 -9.82 16.68
C TYR A 535 29.79 -11.03 17.39
N ALA A 536 31.05 -11.34 17.09
CA ALA A 536 31.79 -12.50 17.58
C ALA A 536 33.28 -12.22 17.86
N GLY A 537 34.02 -13.27 18.26
CA GLY A 537 35.46 -13.17 18.50
C GLY A 537 36.29 -12.83 17.25
N SER A 538 35.72 -13.00 16.05
CA SER A 538 36.30 -12.55 14.78
C SER A 538 36.45 -11.03 14.73
N ASP A 539 35.49 -10.29 15.27
CA ASP A 539 35.50 -8.83 15.33
C ASP A 539 36.62 -8.30 16.20
N VAL A 540 36.83 -8.94 17.35
CA VAL A 540 37.97 -8.62 18.23
C VAL A 540 39.29 -8.82 17.49
N THR A 541 39.40 -9.90 16.73
CA THR A 541 40.61 -10.21 15.95
C THR A 541 40.80 -9.20 14.84
N PHE A 542 39.73 -8.81 14.16
CA PHE A 542 39.72 -7.81 13.09
C PHE A 542 40.11 -6.42 13.60
N LEU A 543 39.50 -5.97 14.69
CA LEU A 543 39.75 -4.68 15.33
C LEU A 543 41.19 -4.58 15.87
N VAL A 544 41.73 -5.67 16.43
CA VAL A 544 43.16 -5.74 16.78
C VAL A 544 44.05 -5.70 15.53
N GLY A 545 43.63 -6.34 14.43
CA GLY A 545 44.31 -6.27 13.14
C GLY A 545 44.34 -4.84 12.59
N PHE A 546 43.24 -4.11 12.73
CA PHE A 546 43.16 -2.68 12.43
C PHE A 546 44.15 -1.89 13.29
N PHE A 547 44.13 -1.98 14.63
CA PHE A 547 45.10 -1.24 15.45
C PHE A 547 46.57 -1.60 15.20
N LYS A 548 46.85 -2.77 14.61
CA LYS A 548 48.20 -3.22 14.24
C LYS A 548 48.64 -2.81 12.83
N GLY A 549 47.80 -2.12 12.05
CA GLY A 549 48.17 -1.74 10.69
C GLY A 549 47.96 -2.86 9.65
N ILE A 550 47.27 -3.94 10.00
CA ILE A 550 47.02 -5.09 9.13
C ILE A 550 45.76 -4.85 8.29
N ASN A 551 44.69 -4.39 8.92
CA ASN A 551 43.44 -4.00 8.25
C ASN A 551 43.43 -2.49 8.02
N GLN A 552 43.04 -2.07 6.82
CA GLN A 552 43.12 -0.66 6.42
C GLN A 552 41.96 0.18 6.95
N THR A 553 40.78 -0.41 7.06
CA THR A 553 39.55 0.22 7.53
C THR A 553 38.82 -0.72 8.49
N ILE A 554 37.93 -0.15 9.30
CA ILE A 554 36.91 -0.90 10.04
C ILE A 554 35.69 -1.03 9.13
N LEU A 555 35.07 -2.20 9.14
CA LEU A 555 33.88 -2.51 8.35
C LEU A 555 32.65 -2.48 9.26
N TRP A 556 31.47 -2.56 8.65
CA TRP A 556 30.19 -2.67 9.33
C TRP A 556 29.26 -3.59 8.53
N CYS A 557 28.22 -4.10 9.19
CA CYS A 557 27.20 -4.92 8.55
C CYS A 557 26.44 -4.10 7.49
N PRO A 558 26.40 -4.53 6.21
CA PRO A 558 25.65 -3.85 5.15
C PRO A 558 24.16 -3.72 5.45
N ASP A 559 23.59 -4.70 6.16
CA ASP A 559 22.16 -4.74 6.50
C ASP A 559 21.80 -3.82 7.68
N THR A 560 22.80 -3.30 8.41
CA THR A 560 22.60 -2.35 9.51
C THR A 560 23.61 -1.20 9.42
N PRO A 561 23.55 -0.34 8.40
CA PRO A 561 24.55 0.71 8.20
C PRO A 561 24.52 1.73 9.36
N PRO A 562 25.67 2.33 9.73
CA PRO A 562 25.69 3.41 10.72
C PRO A 562 25.01 4.67 10.17
N ALA A 563 24.32 5.42 11.03
CA ALA A 563 23.70 6.69 10.67
C ALA A 563 24.76 7.75 10.32
N GLY A 564 24.67 8.32 9.12
CA GLY A 564 25.52 9.43 8.69
C GLY A 564 26.86 9.05 8.05
N LEU A 565 27.63 10.07 7.66
CA LEU A 565 28.89 9.93 6.93
C LEU A 565 30.03 9.64 7.92
N VAL A 566 30.27 8.36 8.22
CA VAL A 566 31.35 7.95 9.13
C VAL A 566 32.69 7.94 8.40
N VAL A 567 33.51 8.97 8.61
CA VAL A 567 34.92 8.98 8.17
C VAL A 567 35.78 8.33 9.25
N LEU A 568 35.94 7.01 9.19
CA LEU A 568 36.94 6.30 10.01
C LEU A 568 38.30 6.48 9.35
N GLY A 569 39.26 7.08 10.06
CA GLY A 569 40.57 7.43 9.52
C GLY A 569 41.33 6.24 8.92
N GLU A 570 42.00 6.46 7.80
CA GLU A 570 42.88 5.46 7.19
C GLU A 570 44.08 5.16 8.11
N ASN A 571 44.41 3.88 8.20
CA ASN A 571 45.50 3.42 9.03
C ASN A 571 46.85 4.00 8.55
N LYS A 572 47.56 4.72 9.45
CA LYS A 572 48.87 5.40 9.29
C LYS A 572 48.86 6.90 8.97
N ASP A 573 47.71 7.56 8.94
CA ASP A 573 47.67 9.00 9.16
C ASP A 573 47.82 9.27 10.66
N GLY A 574 49.00 9.74 11.06
CA GLY A 574 49.50 9.63 12.43
C GLY A 574 48.75 10.43 13.51
N MET A 575 47.66 9.88 14.06
CA MET A 575 47.24 10.02 15.46
C MET A 575 46.42 8.79 15.90
N PRO A 576 46.70 8.13 17.04
CA PRO A 576 45.67 7.37 17.72
C PRO A 576 44.56 8.36 18.12
N ALA A 577 43.33 8.09 17.69
CA ALA A 577 42.17 8.93 17.94
C ALA A 577 41.99 9.25 19.44
N VAL A 578 42.30 10.49 19.86
CA VAL A 578 41.65 11.31 20.93
C VAL A 578 42.32 12.71 20.97
N LEU A 579 41.73 13.89 21.24
CA LEU A 579 40.49 14.35 21.91
C LEU A 579 40.08 15.75 21.32
N PRO A 580 38.82 16.19 21.55
CA PRO A 580 38.31 17.53 21.24
C PRO A 580 39.00 18.61 22.09
N GLY A 581 39.18 19.79 21.49
CA GLY A 581 39.76 20.96 22.14
C GLY A 581 38.84 22.18 22.06
N LYS A 582 38.11 22.41 23.16
CA LYS A 582 37.23 23.56 23.50
C LYS A 582 35.87 23.65 22.82
#